data_AF-A0AAU4XBC3-F1
#
_entry.id   AF-A0AAU4XBC3-F1
#
_cell.length_a   1.000
_cell.length_b   1.000
_cell.length_c   1.000
_cell.angle_alpha   90.00
_cell.angle_beta   90.00
_cell.angle_gamma   90.00
#
_symmetry.space_group_name_H-M   'P 1'
#
loop_
_entity.id
_entity.type
_entity.pdbx_description
1 polymer ?
#
loop_
_entity_poly.entity_id
_entity_poly.type
_entity_poly.pdbx_seq_one_letter_code
_entity_poly.pdbx_strand_id
1 'polypeptide(L)'
;MTSRRTPLPRPSPTWTLPQWLSQPPPWLTRLWARRHLASTEDGYLADDAPAPGSVRLQLNALQALCRQAFGVRLAAIAIGAPFAMTNAVNGPPRYTVLAAAVLGVMGSYAMLRDWERFGPRLLAHPGLMAVDLTFGAVLLLTASPASPLAYATVCTPLLAGLLYGWRGSGIFTGLQLIVLVTVYRAWQHHPGAGASTLLVAGFCVGAGIIGVTLRNLMFRFGTASQALSEANSRLAVAEAVESERARLAREMHDSVAKTLHGLALAAEALAASAAAGDADPHTLGRQATMVAGAARRAAAESRDLLSDLRRHTDLTSANTDVLSELDSRVRSFESRTHLPTSLHHRGERPILPYATAHHVLAIVSEALENAHRHADATRVTVELDVSEAECAVRVRDDGVGLPPPVALDDLTLDDLTRSGHFGLLGMAERAASLGGRIDLNRSPQGGAEIHLTLPRSSAVPHRPPTPQEEAAHA
;
A
#
# COMPACT_ATOMS: atom_id res chain seq x y z
N MET A 1 -51.84 -0.28 66.73
CA MET A 1 -50.87 -1.35 67.06
C MET A 1 -51.23 -2.60 66.27
N THR A 2 -50.63 -2.82 65.10
CA THR A 2 -50.63 -4.12 64.39
C THR A 2 -49.57 -4.05 63.30
N SER A 3 -48.38 -4.57 63.65
CA SER A 3 -47.21 -4.72 62.78
C SER A 3 -47.42 -5.94 61.87
N ARG A 4 -47.43 -5.74 60.55
CA ARG A 4 -47.31 -6.82 59.55
C ARG A 4 -45.84 -6.91 59.14
N ARG A 5 -45.17 -8.00 59.54
CA ARG A 5 -43.83 -8.38 59.07
C ARG A 5 -43.95 -8.97 57.65
N THR A 6 -43.26 -8.37 56.68
CA THR A 6 -42.94 -8.96 55.38
C THR A 6 -41.71 -9.88 55.50
N PRO A 7 -41.66 -11.06 54.85
CA PRO A 7 -40.49 -11.92 54.89
C PRO A 7 -39.44 -11.50 53.84
N LEU A 8 -38.16 -11.47 54.24
CA LEU A 8 -37.01 -11.26 53.35
C LEU A 8 -36.76 -12.49 52.46
N PRO A 9 -36.35 -12.32 51.19
CA PRO A 9 -36.00 -13.44 50.32
C PRO A 9 -34.60 -13.99 50.67
N ARG A 10 -34.47 -15.32 50.69
CA ARG A 10 -33.19 -16.02 50.84
C ARG A 10 -32.38 -15.97 49.54
N PRO A 11 -31.07 -15.63 49.55
CA PRO A 11 -30.23 -15.78 48.37
C PRO A 11 -29.78 -17.24 48.20
N SER A 12 -30.02 -17.81 47.02
CA SER A 12 -29.42 -19.07 46.57
C SER A 12 -28.00 -18.83 46.03
N PRO A 13 -26.99 -19.64 46.38
CA PRO A 13 -25.63 -19.45 45.86
C PRO A 13 -25.47 -20.28 44.58
N THR A 14 -25.72 -19.68 43.41
CA THR A 14 -25.23 -20.23 42.13
C THR A 14 -23.88 -19.60 41.83
N TRP A 15 -22.80 -20.33 42.11
CA TRP A 15 -21.46 -19.98 41.62
C TRP A 15 -21.41 -20.18 40.11
N THR A 16 -21.78 -19.16 39.33
CA THR A 16 -21.56 -19.14 37.89
C THR A 16 -20.11 -18.75 37.61
N LEU A 17 -19.38 -19.60 36.88
CA LEU A 17 -18.04 -19.29 36.36
C LEU A 17 -18.08 -17.93 35.61
N PRO A 18 -17.09 -17.05 35.80
CA PRO A 18 -17.10 -15.75 35.14
C PRO A 18 -17.08 -15.89 33.60
N GLN A 19 -18.01 -15.23 32.91
CA GLN A 19 -18.17 -15.29 31.44
C GLN A 19 -16.92 -14.92 30.62
N TRP A 20 -15.91 -14.29 31.22
CA TRP A 20 -14.64 -13.97 30.56
C TRP A 20 -13.68 -15.15 30.42
N LEU A 21 -13.93 -16.29 31.10
CA LEU A 21 -13.17 -17.53 30.91
C LEU A 21 -13.56 -18.31 29.64
N SER A 22 -14.75 -18.05 29.09
CA SER A 22 -15.33 -18.76 27.94
C SER A 22 -15.24 -18.01 26.62
N GLN A 23 -14.75 -16.76 26.62
CA GLN A 23 -14.72 -15.91 25.41
C GLN A 23 -13.26 -15.69 24.98
N PRO A 24 -12.86 -16.06 23.74
CA PRO A 24 -11.54 -15.73 23.22
C PRO A 24 -11.38 -14.21 23.17
N PRO A 25 -10.14 -13.69 23.31
CA PRO A 25 -9.93 -12.25 23.41
C PRO A 25 -10.45 -11.52 22.14
N PRO A 26 -11.01 -10.28 22.27
CA PRO A 26 -11.77 -9.61 21.20
C PRO A 26 -11.04 -9.43 19.86
N TRP A 27 -9.71 -9.42 19.88
CA TRP A 27 -8.88 -9.31 18.67
C TRP A 27 -8.83 -10.63 17.88
N LEU A 28 -8.99 -11.76 18.57
CA LEU A 28 -8.99 -13.11 18.03
C LEU A 28 -10.34 -13.39 17.34
N THR A 29 -11.45 -12.99 17.95
CA THR A 29 -12.80 -13.06 17.33
C THR A 29 -12.90 -12.24 16.05
N ARG A 30 -12.30 -11.04 16.01
CA ARG A 30 -12.27 -10.19 14.78
C ARG A 30 -11.47 -10.82 13.64
N LEU A 31 -10.40 -11.54 13.96
CA LEU A 31 -9.57 -12.26 13.00
C LEU A 31 -10.23 -13.56 12.49
N TRP A 32 -10.94 -14.28 13.36
CA TRP A 32 -11.68 -15.48 12.99
C TRP A 32 -12.93 -15.17 12.17
N ALA A 33 -13.64 -14.09 12.50
CA ALA A 33 -14.75 -13.60 11.67
C ALA A 33 -14.29 -13.31 10.23
N ARG A 34 -13.13 -12.66 10.06
CA ARG A 34 -12.54 -12.40 8.73
C ARG A 34 -12.02 -13.67 8.02
N ARG A 35 -11.52 -14.67 8.76
CA ARG A 35 -10.94 -15.89 8.16
C ARG A 35 -11.99 -16.97 7.84
N HIS A 36 -13.11 -17.05 8.56
CA HIS A 36 -14.22 -17.95 8.21
C HIS A 36 -15.07 -17.42 7.05
N LEU A 37 -15.16 -16.09 6.87
CA LEU A 37 -15.68 -15.49 5.65
C LEU A 37 -14.82 -15.79 4.41
N ALA A 38 -13.54 -16.15 4.59
CA ALA A 38 -12.63 -16.48 3.49
C ALA A 38 -12.69 -17.96 3.05
N SER A 39 -13.47 -18.82 3.73
CA SER A 39 -13.55 -20.27 3.41
C SER A 39 -14.91 -20.72 2.87
N THR A 40 -15.86 -19.81 2.73
CA THR A 40 -17.18 -20.08 2.16
C THR A 40 -17.61 -18.86 1.38
N GLU A 41 -17.84 -19.06 0.08
CA GLU A 41 -18.36 -18.13 -0.94
C GLU A 41 -17.30 -17.52 -1.89
N ASP A 42 -17.21 -18.15 -3.06
CA ASP A 42 -16.82 -17.50 -4.31
C ASP A 42 -17.71 -16.26 -4.53
N GLY A 43 -17.13 -15.04 -4.55
CA GLY A 43 -17.94 -13.84 -4.74
C GLY A 43 -17.23 -12.50 -4.54
N TYR A 44 -16.34 -12.14 -5.47
CA TYR A 44 -16.06 -10.79 -6.04
C TYR A 44 -16.02 -9.47 -5.21
N LEU A 45 -16.14 -9.44 -3.88
CA LEU A 45 -15.98 -8.20 -3.09
C LEU A 45 -15.29 -8.48 -1.74
N ALA A 46 -14.05 -8.94 -1.78
CA ALA A 46 -13.16 -8.88 -0.62
C ALA A 46 -12.12 -7.77 -0.86
N ASP A 47 -12.25 -6.70 -0.10
CA ASP A 47 -11.16 -5.77 0.19
C ASP A 47 -10.06 -6.55 0.91
N ASP A 48 -9.21 -7.22 0.13
CA ASP A 48 -8.01 -7.95 0.55
C ASP A 48 -6.91 -6.96 0.94
N ALA A 49 -7.22 -5.99 1.79
CA ALA A 49 -6.19 -5.22 2.48
C ALA A 49 -5.44 -6.20 3.40
N PRO A 50 -4.14 -6.48 3.13
CA PRO A 50 -3.35 -7.34 3.99
C PRO A 50 -3.40 -6.80 5.42
N ALA A 51 -3.57 -7.66 6.43
CA ALA A 51 -3.47 -7.22 7.82
C ALA A 51 -2.20 -6.37 8.01
N PRO A 52 -2.26 -5.24 8.75
CA PRO A 52 -1.14 -4.31 8.88
C PRO A 52 0.14 -5.07 9.22
N GLY A 53 1.26 -4.76 8.55
CA GLY A 53 2.53 -5.49 8.74
C GLY A 53 2.97 -5.59 10.21
N SER A 54 2.59 -4.60 11.03
CA SER A 54 2.77 -4.56 12.48
C SER A 54 2.08 -5.73 13.21
N VAL A 55 0.86 -6.11 12.82
CA VAL A 55 0.09 -7.20 13.45
C VAL A 55 0.73 -8.55 13.15
N ARG A 56 1.20 -8.77 11.92
CA ARG A 56 1.91 -10.00 11.52
C ARG A 56 3.25 -10.12 12.24
N LEU A 57 4.01 -9.03 12.38
CA LEU A 57 5.26 -9.00 13.13
C LEU A 57 5.04 -9.32 14.62
N GLN A 58 4.00 -8.74 15.23
CA GLN A 58 3.63 -9.02 16.62
C GLN A 58 3.24 -10.49 16.83
N LEU A 59 2.46 -11.07 15.92
CA LEU A 59 2.08 -12.48 16.00
C LEU A 59 3.29 -13.41 15.87
N ASN A 60 4.22 -13.09 14.96
CA ASN A 60 5.46 -13.86 14.79
C ASN A 60 6.37 -13.76 16.02
N ALA A 61 6.50 -12.57 16.61
CA ALA A 61 7.29 -12.38 17.84
C ALA A 61 6.65 -13.11 19.04
N LEU A 62 5.33 -13.01 19.19
CA LEU A 62 4.57 -13.74 20.22
C LEU A 62 4.77 -15.26 20.09
N GLN A 63 4.65 -15.78 18.86
CA GLN A 63 4.88 -17.17 18.54
C GLN A 63 6.31 -17.61 18.90
N ALA A 64 7.32 -16.83 18.52
CA ALA A 64 8.72 -17.13 18.82
C ALA A 64 8.96 -17.22 20.34
N LEU A 65 8.46 -16.25 21.11
CA LEU A 65 8.60 -16.21 22.57
C LEU A 65 7.87 -17.38 23.25
N CYS A 66 6.64 -17.68 22.83
CA CYS A 66 5.90 -18.84 23.34
C CYS A 66 6.64 -20.15 23.07
N ARG A 67 7.14 -20.33 21.83
CA ARG A 67 7.91 -21.53 21.45
C ARG A 67 9.17 -21.66 22.30
N GLN A 68 9.92 -20.58 22.53
CA GLN A 68 11.08 -20.61 23.41
C GLN A 68 10.72 -21.00 24.85
N ALA A 69 9.63 -20.46 25.40
CA ALA A 69 9.17 -20.83 26.74
C ALA A 69 8.79 -22.33 26.85
N PHE A 70 8.13 -22.89 25.83
CA PHE A 70 7.87 -24.34 25.76
C PHE A 70 9.15 -25.17 25.57
N GLY A 71 10.15 -24.65 24.86
CA GLY A 71 11.47 -25.29 24.73
C GLY A 71 12.24 -25.34 26.05
N VAL A 72 12.28 -24.23 26.79
CA VAL A 72 12.87 -24.16 28.14
C VAL A 72 12.18 -25.15 29.07
N ARG A 73 10.84 -25.19 29.02
CA ARG A 73 10.05 -26.11 29.83
C ARG A 73 10.33 -27.58 29.48
N LEU A 74 10.40 -27.91 28.20
CA LEU A 74 10.75 -29.24 27.73
C LEU A 74 12.12 -29.69 28.27
N ALA A 75 13.13 -28.81 28.20
CA ALA A 75 14.45 -29.09 28.76
C ALA A 75 14.41 -29.30 30.28
N ALA A 76 13.67 -28.46 31.01
CA ALA A 76 13.53 -28.58 32.46
C ALA A 76 12.85 -29.90 32.87
N ILE A 77 11.81 -30.33 32.13
CA ILE A 77 11.15 -31.62 32.39
C ILE A 77 12.09 -32.78 32.04
N ALA A 78 12.82 -32.72 30.92
CA ALA A 78 13.75 -33.75 30.52
C ALA A 78 14.89 -33.96 31.54
N ILE A 79 15.45 -32.87 32.08
CA ILE A 79 16.50 -32.91 33.11
C ILE A 79 15.92 -33.35 34.46
N GLY A 80 14.72 -32.91 34.79
CA GLY A 80 14.13 -33.08 36.12
C GLY A 80 13.37 -34.41 36.33
N ALA A 81 12.84 -35.02 35.28
CA ALA A 81 12.06 -36.26 35.36
C ALA A 81 12.82 -37.44 35.98
N PRO A 82 14.12 -37.68 35.70
CA PRO A 82 14.91 -38.70 36.38
C PRO A 82 14.93 -38.53 37.91
N PHE A 83 15.08 -37.29 38.39
CA PHE A 83 15.06 -36.98 39.84
C PHE A 83 13.69 -37.23 40.48
N ALA A 84 12.59 -37.00 39.75
CA ALA A 84 11.26 -37.35 40.23
C ALA A 84 11.10 -38.86 40.36
N MET A 85 11.61 -39.62 39.38
CA MET A 85 11.52 -41.08 39.37
C MET A 85 12.35 -41.74 40.47
N THR A 86 13.49 -41.17 40.86
CA THR A 86 14.30 -41.69 41.97
C THR A 86 13.66 -41.46 43.34
N ASN A 87 12.86 -40.39 43.48
CA ASN A 87 12.20 -40.05 44.74
C ASN A 87 10.79 -40.66 44.88
N ALA A 88 10.23 -41.20 43.80
CA ALA A 88 8.90 -41.80 43.81
C ALA A 88 8.89 -43.15 44.53
N VAL A 89 7.96 -43.33 45.46
CA VAL A 89 7.73 -44.61 46.15
C VAL A 89 7.36 -45.69 45.13
N ASN A 90 7.97 -46.87 45.24
CA ASN A 90 7.67 -48.01 44.36
C ASN A 90 6.17 -48.37 44.43
N GLY A 91 5.53 -48.51 43.27
CA GLY A 91 4.10 -48.82 43.16
C GLY A 91 3.34 -47.86 42.24
N PRO A 92 2.00 -47.75 42.38
CA PRO A 92 1.13 -46.90 41.56
C PRO A 92 1.61 -45.43 41.42
N PRO A 93 2.15 -44.76 42.46
CA PRO A 93 2.63 -43.38 42.35
C PRO A 93 3.80 -43.20 41.37
N ARG A 94 4.66 -44.21 41.18
CA ARG A 94 5.77 -44.10 40.23
C ARG A 94 5.27 -44.06 38.78
N TYR A 95 4.20 -44.80 38.48
CA TYR A 95 3.57 -44.78 37.14
C TYR A 95 2.85 -43.46 36.86
N THR A 96 2.25 -42.82 37.87
CA THR A 96 1.61 -41.50 37.68
C THR A 96 2.63 -40.41 37.41
N VAL A 97 3.81 -40.44 38.06
CA VAL A 97 4.93 -39.55 37.78
C VAL A 97 5.46 -39.74 36.36
N LEU A 98 5.68 -41.00 35.95
CA LEU A 98 6.13 -41.32 34.61
C LEU A 98 5.13 -40.84 33.55
N ALA A 99 3.83 -41.11 33.75
CA ALA A 99 2.78 -40.65 32.86
C ALA A 99 2.72 -39.12 32.78
N ALA A 100 2.80 -38.40 33.90
CA ALA A 100 2.81 -36.95 33.92
C ALA A 100 4.06 -36.36 33.22
N ALA A 101 5.23 -36.98 33.39
CA ALA A 101 6.46 -36.56 32.73
C ALA A 101 6.38 -36.76 31.21
N VAL A 102 5.93 -37.94 30.75
CA VAL A 102 5.76 -38.25 29.32
C VAL A 102 4.73 -37.31 28.69
N LEU A 103 3.57 -37.11 29.32
CA LEU A 103 2.54 -36.20 28.83
C LEU A 103 3.02 -34.74 28.81
N GLY A 104 3.77 -34.30 29.82
CA GLY A 104 4.37 -32.96 29.87
C GLY A 104 5.41 -32.74 28.77
N VAL A 105 6.26 -33.74 28.50
CA VAL A 105 7.23 -33.73 27.40
C VAL A 105 6.50 -33.69 26.05
N MET A 106 5.53 -34.58 25.82
CA MET A 106 4.78 -34.64 24.56
C MET A 106 4.00 -33.35 24.31
N GLY A 107 3.32 -32.81 25.33
CA GLY A 107 2.59 -31.55 25.24
C GLY A 107 3.50 -30.37 24.94
N SER A 108 4.63 -30.26 25.66
CA SER A 108 5.61 -29.18 25.44
C SER A 108 6.27 -29.29 24.05
N TYR A 109 6.59 -30.51 23.61
CA TYR A 109 7.15 -30.77 22.28
C TYR A 109 6.15 -30.46 21.16
N ALA A 110 4.88 -30.84 21.31
CA ALA A 110 3.85 -30.53 20.33
C ALA A 110 3.65 -29.02 20.16
N MET A 111 3.67 -28.25 21.27
CA MET A 111 3.60 -26.79 21.22
C MET A 111 4.85 -26.16 20.61
N LEU A 112 6.03 -26.73 20.87
CA LEU A 112 7.30 -26.26 20.30
C LEU A 112 7.39 -26.53 18.79
N ARG A 113 6.93 -27.68 18.33
CA ARG A 113 7.02 -28.12 16.93
C ARG A 113 5.91 -27.51 16.07
N ASP A 114 4.65 -27.70 16.49
CA ASP A 114 3.46 -27.43 15.68
C ASP A 114 2.61 -26.29 16.27
N TRP A 115 3.26 -25.19 16.66
CA TRP A 115 2.59 -24.03 17.25
C TRP A 115 1.41 -23.51 16.41
N GLU A 116 1.54 -23.53 15.08
CA GLU A 116 0.48 -23.04 14.18
C GLU A 116 -0.82 -23.82 14.31
N ARG A 117 -0.74 -25.12 14.63
CA ARG A 117 -1.90 -25.99 14.82
C ARG A 117 -2.51 -25.87 16.21
N PHE A 118 -1.69 -25.66 17.24
CA PHE A 118 -2.12 -25.75 18.63
C PHE A 118 -2.23 -24.40 19.36
N GLY A 119 -1.43 -23.41 18.99
CA GLY A 119 -1.45 -22.06 19.54
C GLY A 119 -2.83 -21.39 19.50
N PRO A 120 -3.59 -21.46 18.39
CA PRO A 120 -4.95 -20.92 18.35
C PRO A 120 -5.89 -21.59 19.36
N ARG A 121 -5.77 -22.91 19.54
CA ARG A 121 -6.60 -23.65 20.52
C ARG A 121 -6.22 -23.30 21.95
N LEU A 122 -4.92 -23.12 22.21
CA LEU A 122 -4.41 -22.68 23.51
C LEU A 122 -4.97 -21.30 23.87
N LEU A 123 -4.97 -20.36 22.91
CA LEU A 123 -5.55 -19.02 23.10
C LEU A 123 -7.08 -19.06 23.30
N ALA A 124 -7.79 -19.96 22.61
CA ALA A 124 -9.24 -20.09 22.72
C ALA A 124 -9.69 -20.78 24.02
N HIS A 125 -8.89 -21.70 24.56
CA HIS A 125 -9.26 -22.50 25.72
C HIS A 125 -8.23 -22.37 26.87
N PRO A 126 -8.43 -21.41 27.80
CA PRO A 126 -7.58 -21.26 28.99
C PRO A 126 -7.50 -22.53 29.85
N GLY A 127 -8.50 -23.40 29.78
CA GLY A 127 -8.52 -24.70 30.47
C GLY A 127 -7.33 -25.59 30.10
N LEU A 128 -6.75 -25.45 28.90
CA LEU A 128 -5.55 -26.20 28.51
C LEU A 128 -4.33 -25.83 29.37
N MET A 129 -4.21 -24.55 29.77
CA MET A 129 -3.18 -24.13 30.73
C MET A 129 -3.48 -24.59 32.16
N ALA A 130 -4.75 -24.82 32.52
CA ALA A 130 -5.09 -25.38 33.82
C ALA A 130 -4.71 -26.87 33.89
N VAL A 131 -4.98 -27.63 32.81
CA VAL A 131 -4.50 -29.01 32.67
C VAL A 131 -2.97 -29.05 32.77
N ASP A 132 -2.30 -28.13 32.10
CA ASP A 132 -0.85 -27.98 32.17
C ASP A 132 -0.30 -27.78 33.59
N LEU A 133 -0.96 -26.88 34.34
CA LEU A 133 -0.66 -26.62 35.74
C LEU A 133 -0.84 -27.87 36.60
N THR A 134 -1.89 -28.67 36.36
CA THR A 134 -2.12 -29.91 37.12
C THR A 134 -1.01 -30.94 36.90
N PHE A 135 -0.51 -31.09 35.68
CA PHE A 135 0.64 -31.96 35.42
C PHE A 135 1.90 -31.46 36.14
N GLY A 136 2.16 -30.15 36.12
CA GLY A 136 3.25 -29.54 36.87
C GLY A 136 3.13 -29.78 38.38
N ALA A 137 1.91 -29.70 38.94
CA ALA A 137 1.66 -29.96 40.35
C ALA A 137 1.95 -31.41 40.75
N VAL A 138 1.55 -32.39 39.92
CA VAL A 138 1.84 -33.82 40.16
C VAL A 138 3.36 -34.08 40.16
N LEU A 139 4.07 -33.48 39.21
CA LEU A 139 5.53 -33.60 39.12
C LEU A 139 6.24 -32.95 40.32
N LEU A 140 5.76 -31.80 40.82
CA LEU A 140 6.33 -31.14 42.01
C LEU A 140 5.98 -31.82 43.33
N LEU A 141 4.81 -32.45 43.44
CA LEU A 141 4.47 -33.17 44.67
C LEU A 141 5.39 -34.37 44.89
N THR A 142 5.93 -34.92 43.81
CA THR A 142 6.78 -36.12 43.82
C THR A 142 8.27 -35.81 43.72
N ALA A 143 8.64 -34.65 43.18
CA ALA A 143 9.99 -34.13 43.19
C ALA A 143 10.07 -32.89 44.07
N SER A 144 10.88 -32.96 45.14
CA SER A 144 11.18 -31.83 46.05
C SER A 144 11.27 -30.47 45.33
N PRO A 145 10.83 -29.36 45.95
CA PRO A 145 10.98 -28.00 45.39
C PRO A 145 12.40 -27.61 44.99
N ALA A 146 13.42 -28.30 45.50
CA ALA A 146 14.82 -28.14 45.11
C ALA A 146 15.17 -28.81 43.76
N SER A 147 14.24 -29.55 43.16
CA SER A 147 14.41 -30.23 41.87
C SER A 147 14.42 -29.23 40.70
N PRO A 148 15.19 -29.51 39.63
CA PRO A 148 15.08 -28.78 38.36
C PRO A 148 13.64 -28.70 37.79
N LEU A 149 12.75 -29.62 38.18
CA LEU A 149 11.32 -29.58 37.80
C LEU A 149 10.58 -28.36 38.32
N ALA A 150 11.02 -27.76 39.43
CA ALA A 150 10.42 -26.54 39.95
C ALA A 150 10.51 -25.39 38.93
N TYR A 151 11.60 -25.32 38.17
CA TYR A 151 11.77 -24.31 37.12
C TYR A 151 10.87 -24.54 35.91
N ALA A 152 10.46 -25.79 35.63
CA ALA A 152 9.46 -26.06 34.59
C ALA A 152 8.12 -25.39 34.89
N THR A 153 7.77 -25.21 36.16
CA THR A 153 6.51 -24.58 36.58
C THR A 153 6.53 -23.05 36.52
N VAL A 154 7.72 -22.44 36.49
CA VAL A 154 7.90 -20.99 36.25
C VAL A 154 7.44 -20.59 34.83
N CYS A 155 7.48 -21.53 33.88
CA CYS A 155 7.07 -21.30 32.50
C CYS A 155 5.56 -21.08 32.36
N THR A 156 4.73 -21.67 33.23
CA THR A 156 3.26 -21.55 33.15
C THR A 156 2.78 -20.11 33.44
N PRO A 157 3.23 -19.43 34.52
CA PRO A 157 3.00 -18.00 34.72
C PRO A 157 3.52 -17.11 33.57
N LEU A 158 4.72 -17.39 33.04
CA LEU A 158 5.29 -16.65 31.91
C LEU A 158 4.38 -16.71 30.68
N LEU A 159 4.00 -17.92 30.28
CA LEU A 159 3.12 -18.18 29.15
C LEU A 159 1.73 -17.57 29.37
N ALA A 160 1.20 -17.66 30.60
CA ALA A 160 -0.08 -17.04 30.94
C ALA A 160 -0.03 -15.51 30.82
N GLY A 161 1.06 -14.87 31.24
CA GLY A 161 1.28 -13.44 31.06
C GLY A 161 1.42 -13.04 29.60
N LEU A 162 2.13 -13.84 28.81
CA LEU A 162 2.36 -13.59 27.39
C LEU A 162 1.08 -13.76 26.56
N LEU A 163 0.24 -14.76 26.86
CA LEU A 163 -0.98 -15.08 26.09
C LEU A 163 -2.23 -14.32 26.58
N TYR A 164 -2.44 -14.25 27.90
CA TYR A 164 -3.67 -13.73 28.49
C TYR A 164 -3.47 -12.42 29.26
N GLY A 165 -2.24 -11.93 29.38
CA GLY A 165 -1.93 -10.62 29.97
C GLY A 165 -2.06 -10.63 31.47
N TRP A 166 -2.25 -9.45 32.06
CA TRP A 166 -2.17 -9.29 33.52
C TRP A 166 -3.22 -10.13 34.27
N ARG A 167 -4.42 -10.29 33.71
CA ARG A 167 -5.50 -11.09 34.32
C ARG A 167 -5.15 -12.56 34.36
N GLY A 168 -4.74 -13.14 33.23
CA GLY A 168 -4.35 -14.54 33.17
C GLY A 168 -3.08 -14.82 33.96
N SER A 169 -2.08 -13.94 33.87
CA SER A 169 -0.87 -14.02 34.71
C SER A 169 -1.21 -14.08 36.19
N GLY A 170 -2.08 -13.18 36.68
CA GLY A 170 -2.49 -13.17 38.08
C GLY A 170 -3.17 -14.46 38.54
N ILE A 171 -4.08 -15.00 37.73
CA ILE A 171 -4.80 -16.24 38.05
C ILE A 171 -3.84 -17.44 38.09
N PHE A 172 -3.05 -17.64 37.02
CA PHE A 172 -2.16 -18.80 36.92
C PHE A 172 -0.98 -18.71 37.90
N THR A 173 -0.46 -17.51 38.16
CA THR A 173 0.54 -17.30 39.22
C THR A 173 -0.06 -17.60 40.59
N GLY A 174 -1.28 -17.12 40.89
CA GLY A 174 -1.96 -17.42 42.15
C GLY A 174 -2.20 -18.91 42.34
N LEU A 175 -2.69 -19.61 41.32
CA LEU A 175 -2.87 -21.06 41.34
C LEU A 175 -1.53 -21.81 41.51
N GLN A 176 -0.47 -21.37 40.84
CA GLN A 176 0.87 -21.94 40.98
C GLN A 176 1.43 -21.74 42.40
N LEU A 177 1.19 -20.58 43.02
CA LEU A 177 1.58 -20.33 44.41
C LEU A 177 0.83 -21.25 45.39
N ILE A 178 -0.47 -21.49 45.15
CA ILE A 178 -1.25 -22.46 45.94
C ILE A 178 -0.62 -23.86 45.84
N VAL A 179 -0.28 -24.30 44.62
CA VAL A 179 0.41 -25.57 44.38
C VAL A 179 1.74 -25.63 45.16
N LEU A 180 2.56 -24.58 45.09
CA LEU A 180 3.84 -24.53 45.81
C LEU A 180 3.67 -24.58 47.33
N VAL A 181 2.65 -23.91 47.88
CA VAL A 181 2.33 -24.00 49.33
C VAL A 181 1.91 -25.42 49.71
N THR A 182 1.11 -26.10 48.88
CA THR A 182 0.73 -27.51 49.11
C THR A 182 1.94 -28.44 49.07
N VAL A 183 2.85 -28.25 48.10
CA VAL A 183 4.09 -29.02 48.01
C VAL A 183 4.99 -28.75 49.21
N TYR A 184 5.15 -27.49 49.62
CA TYR A 184 5.92 -27.14 50.81
C TYR A 184 5.39 -27.85 52.06
N ARG A 185 4.07 -27.86 52.27
CA ARG A 185 3.46 -28.58 53.40
C ARG A 185 3.75 -30.09 53.37
N ALA A 186 3.80 -30.70 52.20
CA ALA A 186 4.15 -32.11 52.05
C ALA A 186 5.64 -32.38 52.32
N TRP A 187 6.52 -31.40 52.06
CA TRP A 187 7.98 -31.56 52.14
C TRP A 187 8.65 -30.79 53.29
N GLN A 188 7.89 -30.15 54.17
CA GLN A 188 8.39 -29.23 55.21
C GLN A 188 9.42 -29.84 56.18
N HIS A 189 9.47 -31.18 56.28
CA HIS A 189 10.44 -31.89 57.12
C HIS A 189 11.83 -32.02 56.48
N HIS A 190 11.99 -31.67 55.20
CA HIS A 190 13.28 -31.70 54.51
C HIS A 190 14.06 -30.39 54.73
N PRO A 191 15.36 -30.46 55.09
CA PRO A 191 16.20 -29.27 55.24
C PRO A 191 16.20 -28.42 53.95
N GLY A 192 15.95 -27.11 54.07
CA GLY A 192 15.97 -26.19 52.93
C GLY A 192 14.70 -26.16 52.05
N ALA A 193 13.65 -26.94 52.37
CA ALA A 193 12.39 -26.93 51.63
C ALA A 193 11.70 -25.55 51.62
N GLY A 194 11.80 -24.78 52.71
CA GLY A 194 11.23 -23.43 52.79
C GLY A 194 11.92 -22.42 51.87
N ALA A 195 13.26 -22.40 51.90
CA ALA A 195 14.05 -21.48 51.09
C ALA A 195 13.89 -21.74 49.59
N SER A 196 13.92 -23.01 49.17
CA SER A 196 13.70 -23.42 47.77
C SER A 196 12.29 -23.08 47.28
N THR A 197 11.25 -23.35 48.08
CA THR A 197 9.87 -22.99 47.73
C THR A 197 9.71 -21.48 47.57
N LEU A 198 10.26 -20.68 48.48
CA LEU A 198 10.15 -19.23 48.45
C LEU A 198 10.87 -18.63 47.23
N LEU A 199 12.03 -19.18 46.88
CA LEU A 199 12.78 -18.81 45.68
C LEU A 199 12.00 -19.14 44.39
N VAL A 200 11.41 -20.33 44.28
CA VAL A 200 10.59 -20.72 43.12
C VAL A 200 9.31 -19.88 43.03
N ALA A 201 8.68 -19.57 44.17
CA ALA A 201 7.54 -18.67 44.23
C ALA A 201 7.90 -17.26 43.72
N GLY A 202 9.06 -16.73 44.13
CA GLY A 202 9.60 -15.47 43.61
C GLY A 202 9.80 -15.51 42.09
N PHE A 203 10.37 -16.59 41.55
CA PHE A 203 10.52 -16.77 40.11
C PHE A 203 9.19 -16.87 39.37
N CYS A 204 8.16 -17.53 39.93
CA CYS A 204 6.84 -17.59 39.32
C CYS A 204 6.20 -16.20 39.18
N VAL A 205 6.28 -15.38 40.24
CA VAL A 205 5.78 -14.00 40.21
C VAL A 205 6.58 -13.16 39.20
N GLY A 206 7.90 -13.23 39.24
CA GLY A 206 8.77 -12.51 38.31
C GLY A 206 8.49 -12.89 36.84
N ALA A 207 8.37 -14.18 36.56
CA ALA A 207 8.06 -14.68 35.23
C ALA A 207 6.68 -14.25 34.73
N GLY A 208 5.68 -14.26 35.61
CA GLY A 208 4.35 -13.72 35.32
C GLY A 208 4.37 -12.23 34.96
N ILE A 209 5.17 -11.42 35.68
CA ILE A 209 5.36 -10.00 35.39
C ILE A 209 6.09 -9.82 34.04
N ILE A 210 7.19 -10.56 33.82
CA ILE A 210 7.97 -10.52 32.58
C ILE A 210 7.08 -10.86 31.37
N GLY A 211 6.23 -11.88 31.47
CA GLY A 211 5.32 -12.24 30.38
C GLY A 211 4.35 -11.10 30.03
N VAL A 212 3.81 -10.41 31.04
CA VAL A 212 2.90 -9.28 30.86
C VAL A 212 3.62 -8.06 30.29
N THR A 213 4.82 -7.75 30.78
CA THR A 213 5.59 -6.60 30.30
C THR A 213 6.03 -6.80 28.85
N LEU A 214 6.53 -7.99 28.49
CA LEU A 214 6.88 -8.34 27.11
C LEU A 214 5.67 -8.21 26.17
N ARG A 215 4.51 -8.73 26.60
CA ARG A 215 3.25 -8.59 25.83
C ARG A 215 2.92 -7.12 25.60
N ASN A 216 2.90 -6.30 26.65
CA ASN A 216 2.57 -4.88 26.55
C ASN A 216 3.57 -4.10 25.69
N LEU A 217 4.87 -4.42 25.82
CA LEU A 217 5.94 -3.79 25.07
C LEU A 217 5.80 -4.09 23.57
N MET A 218 5.51 -5.34 23.22
CA MET A 218 5.25 -5.75 21.83
C MET A 218 4.03 -5.04 21.22
N PHE A 219 2.93 -4.89 21.98
CA PHE A 219 1.77 -4.14 21.49
C PHE A 219 2.08 -2.65 21.28
N ARG A 220 2.82 -2.03 22.20
CA ARG A 220 3.23 -0.61 22.10
C ARG A 220 4.22 -0.34 20.97
N PHE A 221 5.21 -1.22 20.77
CA PHE A 221 6.17 -1.07 19.68
C PHE A 221 5.52 -1.24 18.31
N GLY A 222 4.56 -2.16 18.15
CA GLY A 222 3.89 -2.30 16.87
C GLY A 222 3.04 -1.08 16.49
N THR A 223 2.38 -0.44 17.45
CA THR A 223 1.68 0.83 17.19
C THR A 223 2.64 1.97 16.85
N ALA A 224 3.78 2.06 17.54
CA ALA A 224 4.78 3.09 17.29
C ALA A 224 5.48 2.91 15.94
N SER A 225 5.83 1.66 15.58
CA SER A 225 6.46 1.33 14.31
C SER A 225 5.53 1.63 13.12
N GLN A 226 4.22 1.38 13.28
CA GLN A 226 3.24 1.73 12.26
C GLN A 226 3.13 3.25 12.05
N ALA A 227 3.07 4.02 13.14
CA ALA A 227 3.02 5.48 13.06
C ALA A 227 4.30 6.06 12.40
N LEU A 228 5.47 5.48 12.70
CA LEU A 228 6.73 5.89 12.09
C LEU A 228 6.77 5.57 10.59
N SER A 229 6.29 4.40 10.18
CA SER A 229 6.23 4.02 8.76
C SER A 229 5.32 4.96 7.97
N GLU A 230 4.18 5.33 8.54
CA GLU A 230 3.24 6.27 7.92
C GLU A 230 3.82 7.70 7.85
N ALA A 231 4.51 8.14 8.90
CA ALA A 231 5.21 9.43 8.88
C ALA A 231 6.31 9.45 7.81
N ASN A 232 7.13 8.40 7.73
CA ASN A 232 8.19 8.28 6.73
C ASN A 232 7.64 8.23 5.31
N SER A 233 6.53 7.53 5.05
CA SER A 233 5.91 7.52 3.71
C SER A 233 5.39 8.90 3.32
N ARG A 234 4.80 9.65 4.26
CA ARG A 234 4.35 11.03 4.01
C ARG A 234 5.52 11.97 3.70
N LEU A 235 6.64 11.83 4.41
CA LEU A 235 7.84 12.60 4.15
C LEU A 235 8.45 12.27 2.78
N ALA A 236 8.53 10.99 2.42
CA ALA A 236 9.05 10.57 1.12
C ALA A 236 8.20 11.10 -0.05
N VAL A 237 6.87 11.10 0.09
CA VAL A 237 5.97 11.70 -0.91
C VAL A 237 6.18 13.21 -0.98
N ALA A 238 6.27 13.91 0.16
CA ALA A 238 6.52 15.35 0.18
C ALA A 238 7.86 15.72 -0.47
N GLU A 239 8.92 14.96 -0.20
CA GLU A 239 10.24 15.15 -0.79
C GLU A 239 10.23 14.89 -2.31
N ALA A 240 9.55 13.83 -2.76
CA ALA A 240 9.37 13.56 -4.18
C ALA A 240 8.66 14.73 -4.88
N VAL A 241 7.57 15.24 -4.30
CA VAL A 241 6.82 16.39 -4.83
C VAL A 241 7.68 17.65 -4.91
N GLU A 242 8.45 17.97 -3.86
CA GLU A 242 9.35 19.13 -3.88
C GLU A 242 10.48 18.97 -4.90
N SER A 243 11.04 17.76 -5.04
CA SER A 243 12.07 17.48 -6.05
C SER A 243 11.54 17.69 -7.47
N GLU A 244 10.31 17.28 -7.72
CA GLU A 244 9.64 17.40 -9.01
C GLU A 244 9.34 18.86 -9.31
N ARG A 245 8.82 19.60 -8.32
CA ARG A 245 8.58 21.04 -8.42
C ARG A 245 9.88 21.80 -8.73
N ALA A 246 10.99 21.44 -8.10
CA ALA A 246 12.29 22.06 -8.35
C ALA A 246 12.86 21.69 -9.73
N ARG A 247 12.56 20.50 -10.26
CA ARG A 247 12.91 20.09 -11.63
C ARG A 247 12.13 20.91 -12.65
N LEU A 248 10.80 20.97 -12.50
CA LEU A 248 9.90 21.73 -13.36
C LEU A 248 10.24 23.22 -13.38
N ALA A 249 10.57 23.82 -12.23
CA ALA A 249 10.97 25.22 -12.16
C ALA A 249 12.25 25.51 -12.98
N ARG A 250 13.23 24.60 -12.96
CA ARG A 250 14.46 24.72 -13.75
C ARG A 250 14.18 24.56 -15.24
N GLU A 251 13.38 23.57 -15.60
CA GLU A 251 12.99 23.32 -16.99
C GLU A 251 12.19 24.50 -17.58
N MET A 252 11.28 25.09 -16.78
CA MET A 252 10.59 26.32 -17.12
C MET A 252 11.58 27.48 -17.34
N HIS A 253 12.51 27.70 -16.40
CA HIS A 253 13.46 28.79 -16.51
C HIS A 253 14.33 28.65 -17.77
N ASP A 254 14.81 27.45 -18.06
CA ASP A 254 15.67 27.20 -19.21
C ASP A 254 14.93 27.34 -20.55
N SER A 255 13.69 26.85 -20.65
CA SER A 255 12.87 26.96 -21.86
C SER A 255 12.45 28.41 -22.13
N VAL A 256 11.95 29.10 -21.10
CA VAL A 256 11.51 30.51 -21.20
C VAL A 256 12.71 31.42 -21.49
N ALA A 257 13.84 31.23 -20.81
CA ALA A 257 15.04 32.03 -21.03
C ALA A 257 15.58 31.87 -22.46
N LYS A 258 15.65 30.65 -23.01
CA LYS A 258 16.07 30.41 -24.41
C LYS A 258 15.15 31.11 -25.40
N THR A 259 13.84 31.00 -25.20
CA THR A 259 12.86 31.57 -26.12
C THR A 259 12.87 33.10 -26.09
N LEU A 260 12.97 33.70 -24.89
CA LEU A 260 13.12 35.14 -24.74
C LEU A 260 14.45 35.65 -25.32
N HIS A 261 15.54 34.90 -25.17
CA HIS A 261 16.83 35.25 -25.75
C HIS A 261 16.80 35.25 -27.28
N GLY A 262 16.20 34.23 -27.91
CA GLY A 262 16.02 34.20 -29.37
C GLY A 262 15.15 35.35 -29.90
N LEU A 263 14.14 35.74 -29.12
CA LEU A 263 13.26 36.87 -29.43
C LEU A 263 14.02 38.22 -29.34
N ALA A 264 14.87 38.38 -28.32
CA ALA A 264 15.74 39.55 -28.19
C ALA A 264 16.69 39.69 -29.38
N LEU A 265 17.38 38.61 -29.78
CA LEU A 265 18.27 38.60 -30.95
C LEU A 265 17.53 38.95 -32.25
N ALA A 266 16.32 38.41 -32.44
CA ALA A 266 15.51 38.70 -33.62
C ALA A 266 15.04 40.16 -33.67
N ALA A 267 14.73 40.76 -32.50
CA ALA A 267 14.38 42.17 -32.39
C ALA A 267 15.59 43.10 -32.62
N GLU A 268 16.78 42.74 -32.11
CA GLU A 268 18.02 43.46 -32.38
C GLU A 268 18.39 43.45 -33.87
N ALA A 269 18.26 42.29 -34.53
CA ALA A 269 18.50 42.16 -35.97
C ALA A 269 17.53 43.03 -36.81
N LEU A 270 16.27 43.13 -36.40
CA LEU A 270 15.29 44.02 -37.02
C LEU A 270 15.68 45.50 -36.84
N ALA A 271 16.07 45.90 -35.61
CA ALA A 271 16.48 47.28 -35.33
C ALA A 271 17.73 47.68 -36.12
N ALA A 272 18.70 46.79 -36.23
CA ALA A 272 19.91 47.00 -37.04
C ALA A 272 19.58 47.12 -38.54
N SER A 273 18.66 46.28 -39.05
CA SER A 273 18.20 46.33 -40.44
C SER A 273 17.46 47.64 -40.74
N ALA A 274 16.65 48.15 -39.80
CA ALA A 274 15.93 49.41 -39.95
C ALA A 274 16.82 50.65 -39.89
N ALA A 275 17.94 50.58 -39.17
CA ALA A 275 18.91 51.67 -39.07
C ALA A 275 19.81 51.79 -40.32
N ALA A 276 19.88 50.75 -41.16
CA ALA A 276 20.55 50.81 -42.44
C ALA A 276 19.70 51.65 -43.42
N GLY A 277 20.22 52.81 -43.85
CA GLY A 277 19.47 53.83 -44.61
C GLY A 277 18.95 53.45 -46.01
N ASP A 278 18.97 52.18 -46.38
CA ASP A 278 18.52 51.64 -47.68
C ASP A 278 17.59 50.41 -47.50
N ALA A 279 16.93 50.31 -46.33
CA ALA A 279 16.11 49.16 -45.99
C ALA A 279 14.77 49.14 -46.74
N ASP A 280 14.55 48.09 -47.53
CA ASP A 280 13.27 47.84 -48.21
C ASP A 280 12.12 47.66 -47.20
N PRO A 281 11.04 48.47 -47.27
CA PRO A 281 9.88 48.39 -46.39
C PRO A 281 9.23 47.00 -46.35
N HIS A 282 9.23 46.26 -47.46
CA HIS A 282 8.67 44.91 -47.50
C HIS A 282 9.51 43.92 -46.69
N THR A 283 10.83 44.08 -46.71
CA THR A 283 11.77 43.22 -45.99
C THR A 283 11.71 43.47 -44.47
N LEU A 284 11.57 44.73 -44.06
CA LEU A 284 11.31 45.11 -42.65
C LEU A 284 9.98 44.58 -42.14
N GLY A 285 8.91 44.66 -42.96
CA GLY A 285 7.60 44.11 -42.61
C GLY A 285 7.63 42.60 -42.35
N ARG A 286 8.36 41.83 -43.17
CA ARG A 286 8.55 40.38 -42.97
C ARG A 286 9.33 40.08 -41.69
N GLN A 287 10.43 40.80 -41.44
CA GLN A 287 11.24 40.61 -40.22
C GLN A 287 10.45 40.95 -38.95
N ALA A 288 9.66 42.04 -38.96
CA ALA A 288 8.77 42.41 -37.85
C ALA A 288 7.69 41.35 -37.59
N THR A 289 7.15 40.74 -38.66
CA THR A 289 6.16 39.66 -38.57
C THR A 289 6.78 38.38 -37.96
N MET A 290 8.03 38.06 -38.31
CA MET A 290 8.79 36.96 -37.72
C MET A 290 9.03 37.15 -36.22
N VAL A 291 9.44 38.35 -35.79
CA VAL A 291 9.61 38.70 -34.36
C VAL A 291 8.29 38.59 -33.61
N ALA A 292 7.20 39.14 -34.15
CA ALA A 292 5.88 39.04 -33.55
C ALA A 292 5.36 37.58 -33.46
N GLY A 293 5.67 36.75 -34.46
CA GLY A 293 5.37 35.33 -34.46
C GLY A 293 6.17 34.54 -33.42
N ALA A 294 7.47 34.84 -33.27
CA ALA A 294 8.32 34.27 -32.23
C ALA A 294 7.84 34.66 -30.82
N ALA A 295 7.44 35.91 -30.62
CA ALA A 295 6.87 36.39 -29.37
C ALA A 295 5.56 35.73 -28.98
N ARG A 296 4.65 35.55 -29.95
CA ARG A 296 3.39 34.83 -29.72
C ARG A 296 3.62 33.36 -29.37
N ARG A 297 4.60 32.69 -29.99
CA ARG A 297 4.99 31.32 -29.65
C ARG A 297 5.57 31.21 -28.24
N ALA A 298 6.50 32.10 -27.88
CA ALA A 298 7.06 32.17 -26.53
C ALA A 298 5.98 32.35 -25.45
N ALA A 299 5.00 33.21 -25.73
CA ALA A 299 3.87 33.46 -24.84
C ALA A 299 2.85 32.30 -24.80
N ALA A 300 2.78 31.47 -25.86
CA ALA A 300 1.97 30.26 -25.86
C ALA A 300 2.65 29.15 -25.06
N GLU A 301 3.93 28.86 -25.31
CA GLU A 301 4.72 27.88 -24.54
C GLU A 301 4.76 28.22 -23.04
N SER A 302 4.98 29.50 -22.69
CA SER A 302 4.95 29.92 -21.28
C SER A 302 3.59 29.72 -20.63
N ARG A 303 2.49 29.89 -21.38
CA ARG A 303 1.12 29.68 -20.87
C ARG A 303 0.78 28.20 -20.75
N ASP A 304 1.22 27.37 -21.69
CA ASP A 304 1.01 25.92 -21.63
C ASP A 304 1.81 25.31 -20.48
N LEU A 305 3.08 25.68 -20.31
CA LEU A 305 3.91 25.24 -19.17
C LEU A 305 3.33 25.69 -17.81
N LEU A 306 2.84 26.94 -17.71
CA LEU A 306 2.17 27.44 -16.50
C LEU A 306 0.83 26.72 -16.24
N SER A 307 0.11 26.36 -17.30
CA SER A 307 -1.13 25.61 -17.24
C SER A 307 -0.89 24.16 -16.81
N ASP A 308 0.21 23.55 -17.25
CA ASP A 308 0.66 22.22 -16.80
C ASP A 308 1.09 22.23 -15.34
N LEU A 309 1.79 23.27 -14.88
CA LEU A 309 2.12 23.45 -13.47
C LEU A 309 0.90 23.64 -12.56
N ARG A 310 -0.11 24.38 -13.02
CA ARG A 310 -1.38 24.51 -12.31
C ARG A 310 -2.10 23.16 -12.21
N ARG A 311 -2.12 22.39 -13.30
CA ARG A 311 -2.78 21.08 -13.35
C ARG A 311 -1.99 19.99 -12.62
N HIS A 312 -0.66 20.14 -12.50
CA HIS A 312 0.20 19.29 -11.65
C HIS A 312 0.01 19.51 -10.15
N THR A 313 -0.54 20.66 -9.75
CA THR A 313 -0.94 20.90 -8.35
C THR A 313 -2.24 20.17 -7.99
N ASP A 314 -3.06 19.81 -9.01
CA ASP A 314 -4.34 19.08 -8.87
C ASP A 314 -4.20 17.56 -9.17
N LEU A 315 -2.97 17.04 -9.31
CA LEU A 315 -2.66 15.67 -9.76
C LEU A 315 -2.95 14.54 -8.74
N THR A 316 -4.01 14.64 -7.96
CA THR A 316 -4.48 13.49 -7.17
C THR A 316 -5.72 12.80 -7.71
N SER A 317 -6.44 13.28 -8.76
CA SER A 317 -7.67 12.56 -9.19
C SER A 317 -8.28 12.81 -10.60
N ALA A 318 -7.72 13.61 -11.52
CA ALA A 318 -8.44 13.92 -12.76
C ALA A 318 -8.15 12.93 -13.92
N ASN A 319 -9.05 11.96 -14.10
CA ASN A 319 -9.20 11.19 -15.34
C ASN A 319 -9.83 12.08 -16.43
N THR A 320 -9.33 12.06 -17.67
CA THR A 320 -9.83 12.92 -18.77
C THR A 320 -10.54 12.11 -19.85
N ASP A 321 -11.76 12.50 -20.21
CA ASP A 321 -12.46 12.00 -21.40
C ASP A 321 -11.90 12.66 -22.66
N VAL A 322 -11.01 11.94 -23.34
CA VAL A 322 -10.29 12.47 -24.51
C VAL A 322 -11.22 12.73 -25.68
N LEU A 323 -12.30 11.96 -25.82
CA LEU A 323 -13.26 12.14 -26.91
C LEU A 323 -13.95 13.52 -26.79
N SER A 324 -14.39 13.88 -25.58
CA SER A 324 -15.05 15.16 -25.32
C SER A 324 -14.10 16.34 -25.53
N GLU A 325 -12.85 16.22 -25.11
CA GLU A 325 -11.82 17.24 -25.33
C GLU A 325 -11.44 17.39 -26.82
N LEU A 326 -11.35 16.29 -27.57
CA LEU A 326 -11.12 16.33 -29.02
C LEU A 326 -12.26 17.03 -29.75
N ASP A 327 -13.52 16.72 -29.41
CA ASP A 327 -14.70 17.38 -30.00
C ASP A 327 -14.67 18.90 -29.74
N SER A 328 -14.37 19.30 -28.51
CA SER A 328 -14.20 20.71 -28.14
C SER A 328 -13.11 21.41 -28.97
N ARG A 329 -11.94 20.77 -29.10
CA ARG A 329 -10.81 21.33 -29.88
C ARG A 329 -11.11 21.41 -31.38
N VAL A 330 -11.75 20.39 -31.94
CA VAL A 330 -12.15 20.36 -33.36
C VAL A 330 -13.13 21.49 -33.66
N ARG A 331 -14.17 21.67 -32.83
CA ARG A 331 -15.14 22.77 -33.00
C ARG A 331 -14.52 24.15 -32.81
N SER A 332 -13.63 24.30 -31.82
CA SER A 332 -12.90 25.55 -31.60
C SER A 332 -11.98 25.88 -32.78
N PHE A 333 -11.35 24.88 -33.38
CA PHE A 333 -10.51 25.05 -34.56
C PHE A 333 -11.34 25.44 -35.79
N GLU A 334 -12.42 24.73 -36.08
CA GLU A 334 -13.31 25.03 -37.20
C GLU A 334 -13.92 26.43 -37.08
N SER A 335 -14.39 26.82 -35.90
CA SER A 335 -14.94 28.16 -35.68
C SER A 335 -13.91 29.29 -35.88
N ARG A 336 -12.64 29.04 -35.54
CA ARG A 336 -11.54 30.01 -35.65
C ARG A 336 -11.00 30.15 -37.07
N THR A 337 -10.89 29.03 -37.79
CA THR A 337 -10.20 28.96 -39.10
C THR A 337 -11.16 28.90 -40.28
N HIS A 338 -12.44 28.61 -40.03
CA HIS A 338 -13.47 28.31 -41.02
C HIS A 338 -13.15 27.11 -41.93
N LEU A 339 -12.17 26.27 -41.54
CA LEU A 339 -11.82 25.05 -42.24
C LEU A 339 -12.73 23.90 -41.77
N PRO A 340 -13.56 23.30 -42.65
CA PRO A 340 -14.45 22.21 -42.28
C PRO A 340 -13.68 21.04 -41.64
N THR A 341 -14.01 20.72 -40.39
CA THR A 341 -13.29 19.70 -39.62
C THR A 341 -14.26 18.70 -39.00
N SER A 342 -13.98 17.41 -39.18
CA SER A 342 -14.86 16.32 -38.71
C SER A 342 -14.14 15.45 -37.68
N LEU A 343 -14.87 14.97 -36.67
CA LEU A 343 -14.39 14.00 -35.68
C LEU A 343 -15.18 12.70 -35.81
N HIS A 344 -14.48 11.58 -35.97
CA HIS A 344 -15.04 10.23 -35.96
C HIS A 344 -14.45 9.42 -34.82
N HIS A 345 -15.27 8.62 -34.15
CA HIS A 345 -14.85 7.76 -33.04
C HIS A 345 -15.35 6.34 -33.25
N ARG A 346 -14.48 5.35 -33.00
CA ARG A 346 -14.84 3.93 -32.96
C ARG A 346 -14.26 3.28 -31.70
N GLY A 347 -15.02 2.34 -31.13
CA GLY A 347 -14.64 1.61 -29.93
C GLY A 347 -15.14 2.23 -28.64
N GLU A 348 -14.51 1.87 -27.52
CA GLU A 348 -14.84 2.39 -26.19
C GLU A 348 -14.42 3.86 -26.05
N ARG A 349 -15.06 4.60 -25.14
CA ARG A 349 -14.62 5.97 -24.80
C ARG A 349 -13.32 5.90 -24.00
N PRO A 350 -12.21 6.47 -24.50
CA PRO A 350 -10.94 6.38 -23.81
C PRO A 350 -10.88 7.42 -22.69
N ILE A 351 -10.83 6.93 -21.46
CA ILE A 351 -10.44 7.74 -20.31
C ILE A 351 -8.95 7.59 -20.12
N LEU A 352 -8.21 8.66 -20.39
CA LEU A 352 -6.76 8.68 -20.22
C LEU A 352 -6.41 9.42 -18.94
N PRO A 353 -5.33 9.02 -18.25
CA PRO A 353 -4.69 9.89 -17.27
C PRO A 353 -4.42 11.24 -17.91
N TYR A 354 -4.65 12.31 -17.15
CA TYR A 354 -4.54 13.67 -17.65
C TYR A 354 -3.22 13.97 -18.39
N ALA A 355 -2.08 13.46 -17.92
CA ALA A 355 -0.79 13.62 -18.59
C ALA A 355 -0.76 13.01 -20.00
N THR A 356 -1.35 11.81 -20.16
CA THR A 356 -1.49 11.14 -21.45
C THR A 356 -2.45 11.90 -22.36
N ALA A 357 -3.61 12.30 -21.82
CA ALA A 357 -4.60 13.09 -22.55
C ALA A 357 -4.01 14.41 -23.06
N HIS A 358 -3.24 15.12 -22.23
CA HIS A 358 -2.59 16.37 -22.59
C HIS A 358 -1.72 16.21 -23.84
N HIS A 359 -0.80 15.24 -23.83
CA HIS A 359 0.12 15.01 -24.94
C HIS A 359 -0.61 14.59 -26.23
N VAL A 360 -1.61 13.72 -26.14
CA VAL A 360 -2.48 13.35 -27.28
C VAL A 360 -3.13 14.58 -27.89
N LEU A 361 -3.79 15.39 -27.06
CA LEU A 361 -4.52 16.55 -27.53
C LEU A 361 -3.57 17.61 -28.12
N ALA A 362 -2.38 17.79 -27.55
CA ALA A 362 -1.36 18.69 -28.08
C ALA A 362 -0.86 18.26 -29.48
N ILE A 363 -0.65 16.95 -29.69
CA ILE A 363 -0.30 16.40 -31.00
C ILE A 363 -1.40 16.70 -32.02
N VAL A 364 -2.67 16.45 -31.66
CA VAL A 364 -3.81 16.73 -32.55
C VAL A 364 -3.90 18.22 -32.87
N SER A 365 -3.74 19.10 -31.88
CA SER A 365 -3.79 20.55 -32.11
C SER A 365 -2.70 21.05 -33.05
N GLU A 366 -1.47 20.55 -32.90
CA GLU A 366 -0.38 20.91 -33.81
C GLU A 366 -0.63 20.35 -35.23
N ALA A 367 -1.17 19.13 -35.34
CA ALA A 367 -1.57 18.55 -36.62
C ALA A 367 -2.64 19.39 -37.34
N LEU A 368 -3.69 19.82 -36.62
CA LEU A 368 -4.73 20.70 -37.15
C LEU A 368 -4.16 22.05 -37.61
N GLU A 369 -3.29 22.66 -36.81
CA GLU A 369 -2.67 23.94 -37.15
C GLU A 369 -1.70 23.80 -38.33
N ASN A 370 -1.02 22.66 -38.48
CA ASN A 370 -0.20 22.38 -39.65
C ASN A 370 -1.04 22.24 -40.93
N ALA A 371 -2.19 21.57 -40.87
CA ALA A 371 -3.12 21.50 -41.99
C ALA A 371 -3.59 22.91 -42.41
N HIS A 372 -3.93 23.76 -41.44
CA HIS A 372 -4.35 25.14 -41.72
C HIS A 372 -3.24 26.01 -42.34
N ARG A 373 -2.01 25.91 -41.83
CA ARG A 373 -0.90 26.79 -42.23
C ARG A 373 -0.16 26.35 -43.48
N HIS A 374 -0.17 25.05 -43.80
CA HIS A 374 0.76 24.48 -44.77
C HIS A 374 0.11 23.64 -45.86
N ALA A 375 -1.12 23.14 -45.66
CA ALA A 375 -1.69 22.18 -46.59
C ALA A 375 -2.56 22.80 -47.69
N ASP A 376 -3.01 24.05 -47.57
CA ASP A 376 -4.08 24.61 -48.42
C ASP A 376 -5.29 23.65 -48.53
N ALA A 377 -5.57 22.95 -47.43
CA ALA A 377 -6.61 21.94 -47.34
C ALA A 377 -8.01 22.58 -47.41
N THR A 378 -8.97 21.85 -47.98
CA THR A 378 -10.39 22.21 -47.96
C THR A 378 -11.17 21.47 -46.88
N ARG A 379 -10.57 20.42 -46.29
CA ARG A 379 -11.16 19.63 -45.22
C ARG A 379 -10.10 18.95 -44.36
N VAL A 380 -10.42 18.80 -43.08
CA VAL A 380 -9.64 17.97 -42.14
C VAL A 380 -10.54 16.96 -41.44
N THR A 381 -10.02 15.75 -41.23
CA THR A 381 -10.71 14.66 -40.55
C THR A 381 -9.85 14.13 -39.42
N VAL A 382 -10.43 14.07 -38.22
CA VAL A 382 -9.85 13.49 -37.02
C VAL A 382 -10.57 12.18 -36.71
N GLU A 383 -9.83 11.08 -36.57
CA GLU A 383 -10.38 9.77 -36.21
C GLU A 383 -9.74 9.29 -34.91
N LEU A 384 -10.57 8.82 -33.97
CA LEU A 384 -10.16 8.21 -32.71
C LEU A 384 -10.65 6.76 -32.69
N ASP A 385 -9.72 5.81 -32.78
CA ASP A 385 -10.01 4.38 -32.77
C ASP A 385 -9.43 3.74 -31.50
N VAL A 386 -10.30 3.11 -30.71
CA VAL A 386 -9.91 2.43 -29.47
C VAL A 386 -10.19 0.94 -29.60
N SER A 387 -9.15 0.12 -29.45
CA SER A 387 -9.22 -1.35 -29.46
C SER A 387 -8.80 -1.95 -28.12
N GLU A 388 -8.82 -3.28 -28.02
CA GLU A 388 -8.31 -4.00 -26.84
C GLU A 388 -6.77 -3.92 -26.69
N ALA A 389 -6.04 -3.60 -27.75
CA ALA A 389 -4.57 -3.54 -27.73
C ALA A 389 -4.02 -2.11 -27.70
N GLU A 390 -4.71 -1.17 -28.35
CA GLU A 390 -4.18 0.17 -28.62
C GLU A 390 -5.27 1.26 -28.71
N CYS A 391 -4.85 2.49 -28.45
CA CYS A 391 -5.61 3.72 -28.71
C CYS A 391 -4.90 4.49 -29.81
N ALA A 392 -5.57 4.71 -30.94
CA ALA A 392 -5.01 5.35 -32.11
C ALA A 392 -5.76 6.64 -32.45
N VAL A 393 -5.02 7.69 -32.81
CA VAL A 393 -5.57 8.96 -33.29
C VAL A 393 -5.00 9.27 -34.66
N ARG A 394 -5.86 9.57 -35.63
CA ARG A 394 -5.48 9.94 -36.99
C ARG A 394 -5.97 11.34 -37.30
N VAL A 395 -5.12 12.16 -37.88
CA VAL A 395 -5.48 13.49 -38.41
C VAL A 395 -5.10 13.50 -39.88
N ARG A 396 -6.09 13.70 -40.75
CA ARG A 396 -5.96 13.70 -42.21
C ARG A 396 -6.41 15.03 -42.79
N ASP A 397 -5.65 15.57 -43.72
CA ASP A 397 -6.06 16.67 -44.57
C ASP A 397 -6.16 16.23 -46.04
N ASP A 398 -6.84 17.04 -46.86
CA ASP A 398 -7.00 16.85 -48.31
C ASP A 398 -6.14 17.82 -49.15
N GLY A 399 -5.10 18.40 -48.56
CA GLY A 399 -4.31 19.47 -49.13
C GLY A 399 -3.21 19.04 -50.10
N VAL A 400 -2.20 19.90 -50.27
CA VAL A 400 -1.04 19.68 -51.17
C VAL A 400 -0.12 18.53 -50.72
N GLY A 401 -0.26 18.09 -49.46
CA GLY A 401 0.48 16.98 -48.87
C GLY A 401 1.95 17.26 -48.61
N LEU A 402 2.71 16.19 -48.39
CA LEU A 402 4.13 16.26 -47.98
C LEU A 402 5.06 16.44 -49.19
N PRO A 403 6.10 17.31 -49.11
CA PRO A 403 7.07 17.47 -50.18
C PRO A 403 7.79 16.14 -50.51
N PRO A 404 8.02 15.78 -51.79
CA PRO A 404 8.80 14.59 -52.15
C PRO A 404 10.32 14.83 -51.96
N PRO A 405 11.15 13.86 -51.52
CA PRO A 405 10.84 12.51 -51.04
C PRO A 405 11.12 12.41 -49.52
N VAL A 406 10.12 12.66 -48.68
CA VAL A 406 10.19 12.39 -47.24
C VAL A 406 9.49 11.05 -47.01
N ALA A 407 10.18 9.95 -47.28
CA ALA A 407 9.80 8.65 -46.71
C ALA A 407 10.37 8.64 -45.28
N LEU A 408 9.51 8.57 -44.25
CA LEU A 408 9.96 8.62 -42.86
C LEU A 408 10.84 7.44 -42.44
N ASP A 409 10.78 6.33 -43.19
CA ASP A 409 11.59 5.14 -42.94
C ASP A 409 13.10 5.42 -43.02
N ASP A 410 13.51 6.51 -43.70
CA ASP A 410 14.90 6.93 -43.90
C ASP A 410 15.28 8.25 -43.19
N LEU A 411 14.36 8.90 -42.45
CA LEU A 411 14.63 10.19 -41.79
C LEU A 411 14.87 10.00 -40.29
N THR A 412 16.09 10.29 -39.86
CA THR A 412 16.43 10.32 -38.45
C THR A 412 15.89 11.60 -37.80
N LEU A 413 15.66 11.59 -36.48
CA LEU A 413 15.30 12.80 -35.69
C LEU A 413 16.26 13.98 -35.96
N ASP A 414 17.51 13.70 -36.33
CA ASP A 414 18.52 14.70 -36.72
C ASP A 414 18.26 15.38 -38.08
N ASP A 415 17.53 14.75 -39.00
CA ASP A 415 17.16 15.33 -40.30
C ASP A 415 15.97 16.29 -40.18
N LEU A 416 15.02 15.99 -39.28
CA LEU A 416 13.90 16.87 -38.92
C LEU A 416 14.38 18.13 -38.17
N THR A 417 15.42 17.97 -37.33
CA THR A 417 16.05 19.08 -36.61
C THR A 417 16.77 20.04 -37.56
N ARG A 418 17.44 19.50 -38.60
CA ARG A 418 18.17 20.31 -39.60
C ARG A 418 17.27 21.05 -40.60
N SER A 419 16.01 20.63 -40.77
CA SER A 419 15.05 21.23 -41.72
C SER A 419 14.13 22.28 -41.09
N GLY A 420 14.25 22.56 -39.78
CA GLY A 420 13.50 23.65 -39.12
C GLY A 420 12.02 23.35 -38.87
N HIS A 421 11.60 22.09 -38.97
CA HIS A 421 10.22 21.64 -38.72
C HIS A 421 9.97 21.32 -37.24
N PHE A 422 10.14 22.33 -36.37
CA PHE A 422 10.03 22.19 -34.91
C PHE A 422 8.69 21.58 -34.42
N GLY A 423 7.59 21.80 -35.16
CA GLY A 423 6.28 21.23 -34.81
C GLY A 423 6.21 19.70 -34.93
N LEU A 424 6.85 19.12 -35.96
CA LEU A 424 6.92 17.67 -36.17
C LEU A 424 7.83 16.99 -35.14
N LEU A 425 8.98 17.62 -34.83
CA LEU A 425 9.90 17.15 -33.80
C LEU A 425 9.19 17.08 -32.43
N GLY A 426 8.49 18.14 -32.03
CA GLY A 426 7.77 18.16 -30.76
C GLY A 426 6.63 17.13 -30.70
N MET A 427 5.99 16.81 -31.82
CA MET A 427 5.00 15.72 -31.87
C MET A 427 5.64 14.33 -31.68
N ALA A 428 6.82 14.09 -32.27
CA ALA A 428 7.56 12.84 -32.12
C ALA A 428 8.07 12.63 -30.69
N GLU A 429 8.63 13.66 -30.06
CA GLU A 429 9.09 13.61 -28.67
C GLU A 429 7.94 13.31 -27.70
N ARG A 430 6.79 13.96 -27.91
CA ARG A 430 5.57 13.71 -27.12
C ARG A 430 5.00 12.31 -27.34
N ALA A 431 5.05 11.76 -28.55
CA ALA A 431 4.62 10.38 -28.79
C ALA A 431 5.55 9.38 -28.08
N ALA A 432 6.86 9.60 -28.16
CA ALA A 432 7.86 8.76 -27.51
C ALA A 432 7.76 8.80 -25.98
N SER A 433 7.49 9.96 -25.37
CA SER A 433 7.31 10.07 -23.91
C SER A 433 6.12 9.27 -23.38
N LEU A 434 5.11 9.02 -24.23
CA LEU A 434 3.95 8.18 -23.93
C LEU A 434 4.19 6.67 -24.18
N GLY A 435 5.39 6.28 -24.64
CA GLY A 435 5.65 4.92 -25.13
C GLY A 435 4.88 4.59 -26.41
N GLY A 436 4.44 5.61 -27.15
CA GLY A 436 3.70 5.50 -28.40
C GLY A 436 4.57 5.65 -29.64
N ARG A 437 3.95 5.45 -30.80
CA ARG A 437 4.56 5.71 -32.11
C ARG A 437 3.73 6.76 -32.85
N ILE A 438 4.41 7.64 -33.57
CA ILE A 438 3.77 8.56 -34.51
C ILE A 438 4.31 8.29 -35.91
N ASP A 439 3.41 8.13 -36.87
CA ASP A 439 3.69 7.89 -38.27
C ASP A 439 3.12 9.07 -39.09
N LEU A 440 3.84 9.50 -40.13
CA LEU A 440 3.42 10.58 -41.03
C LEU A 440 3.37 10.03 -42.46
N ASN A 441 2.17 10.00 -43.03
CA ASN A 441 1.90 9.40 -44.33
C ASN A 441 1.32 10.42 -45.31
N ARG A 442 1.35 10.10 -46.61
CA ARG A 442 0.50 10.80 -47.58
C ARG A 442 -0.91 10.27 -47.48
N SER A 443 -1.89 11.16 -47.45
CA SER A 443 -3.30 10.78 -47.42
C SER A 443 -3.72 10.23 -48.80
N PRO A 444 -4.48 9.12 -48.88
CA PRO A 444 -4.98 8.56 -50.14
C PRO A 444 -5.89 9.52 -50.92
N GLN A 445 -6.44 10.53 -50.25
CA GLN A 445 -7.37 11.52 -50.82
C GLN A 445 -6.65 12.78 -51.34
N GLY A 446 -5.31 12.81 -51.33
CA GLY A 446 -4.53 14.05 -51.38
C GLY A 446 -4.28 14.54 -49.94
N GLY A 447 -3.18 15.26 -49.70
CA GLY A 447 -2.83 15.76 -48.37
C GLY A 447 -1.88 14.89 -47.54
N ALA A 448 -1.82 15.17 -46.24
CA ALA A 448 -1.02 14.42 -45.27
C ALA A 448 -1.90 13.70 -44.24
N GLU A 449 -1.35 12.64 -43.64
CA GLU A 449 -1.95 11.88 -42.54
C GLU A 449 -0.93 11.78 -41.40
N ILE A 450 -1.30 12.25 -40.21
CA ILE A 450 -0.58 11.97 -38.97
C ILE A 450 -1.32 10.86 -38.22
N HIS A 451 -0.60 9.80 -37.86
CA HIS A 451 -1.14 8.65 -37.15
C HIS A 451 -0.38 8.40 -35.85
N LEU A 452 -1.02 8.68 -34.72
CA LEU A 452 -0.52 8.41 -33.37
C LEU A 452 -1.08 7.08 -32.86
N THR A 453 -0.21 6.20 -32.38
CA THR A 453 -0.59 4.90 -31.78
C THR A 453 -0.05 4.81 -30.36
N LEU A 454 -0.92 4.52 -29.39
CA LEU A 454 -0.60 4.37 -27.98
C LEU A 454 -0.98 2.98 -27.44
N PRO A 455 -0.16 2.35 -26.58
CA PRO A 455 -0.51 1.08 -25.94
C PRO A 455 -1.67 1.27 -24.94
N ARG A 456 -2.60 0.29 -24.85
CA ARG A 456 -3.79 0.39 -23.97
C ARG A 456 -3.46 0.51 -22.48
N SER A 457 -2.27 0.10 -22.02
CA SER A 457 -1.83 0.34 -20.63
C SER A 457 -1.77 1.81 -20.22
N SER A 458 -1.73 2.71 -21.22
CA SER A 458 -1.80 4.17 -21.02
C SER A 458 -3.24 4.69 -20.93
N ALA A 459 -4.26 3.83 -21.08
CA ALA A 459 -5.68 4.13 -20.98
C ALA A 459 -6.32 3.36 -19.81
N VAL A 460 -7.09 4.04 -18.96
CA VAL A 460 -7.83 3.38 -17.87
C VAL A 460 -9.25 3.07 -18.36
N PRO A 461 -9.76 1.83 -18.23
CA PRO A 461 -11.13 1.52 -18.62
C PRO A 461 -12.15 2.32 -17.79
N HIS A 462 -13.16 2.90 -18.44
CA HIS A 462 -14.26 3.59 -17.74
C HIS A 462 -15.11 2.58 -16.97
N ARG A 463 -15.14 2.73 -15.63
CA ARG A 463 -16.19 2.13 -14.79
C ARG A 463 -17.32 3.15 -14.67
N PRO A 464 -18.58 2.80 -14.95
CA PRO A 464 -19.70 3.73 -14.76
C PRO A 464 -19.78 4.17 -13.29
N PRO A 465 -20.12 5.45 -13.01
CA PRO A 465 -20.23 5.96 -11.65
C PRO A 465 -21.27 5.16 -10.88
N THR A 466 -20.96 4.89 -9.63
CA THR A 466 -21.90 4.19 -8.75
C THR A 466 -23.06 5.13 -8.38
N PRO A 467 -24.26 4.61 -8.09
CA PRO A 467 -25.39 5.43 -7.63
C PRO A 467 -25.08 6.28 -6.38
N GLN A 468 -24.03 5.95 -5.64
CA GLN A 468 -23.52 6.74 -4.51
C GLN A 468 -22.72 7.97 -4.93
N GLU A 469 -22.06 7.95 -6.10
CA GLU A 469 -21.32 9.10 -6.63
C GLU A 469 -22.27 10.11 -7.31
N GLU A 470 -23.35 9.64 -7.95
CA GLU A 470 -24.43 10.53 -8.42
C GLU A 470 -25.16 11.22 -7.26
N ALA A 471 -25.32 10.55 -6.12
CA ALA A 471 -25.94 11.12 -4.93
C ALA A 471 -25.03 12.10 -4.16
N ALA A 472 -23.72 12.13 -4.43
CA ALA A 472 -22.77 13.06 -3.82
C ALA A 472 -22.60 14.36 -4.62
N HIS A 473 -23.04 14.37 -5.89
CA HIS A 473 -22.96 15.52 -6.80
C HIS A 473 -24.30 16.24 -7.02
N ALA A 474 -25.40 15.72 -6.45
CA ALA A 474 -26.69 16.40 -6.34
C ALA A 474 -26.83 17.06 -4.96
#